data_AF-A0A2V7PUV0-F1
#
_entry.id   AF-A0A2V7PUV0-F1
#
_cell.length_a   1.000
_cell.length_b   1.000
_cell.length_c   1.000
_cell.angle_alpha   90.00
_cell.angle_beta   90.00
_cell.angle_gamma   90.00
#
_symmetry.space_group_name_H-M   'P 1'
#
loop_
_entity.id
_entity.type
_entity.pdbx_description
1 polymer ?
#
loop_
_entity_poly.entity_id
_entity_poly.type
_entity_poly.pdbx_seq_one_letter_code
_entity_poly.pdbx_strand_id
1 'polypeptide(L)'
;MVLAEHETTRLQHAGAPQARWINDALRFYIEFHKQQEGLDGCIVNDVLPIAALVKPAALTFEEQQLVVDLDEADHRGHTRIDPHGARVKVATRVDVALVRPLLSERVFRWAVHQTATPIVSQEAVV
;
A
#
# COMPACT_ATOMS: atom_id res chain seq x y z
N MET A 1 -3.06 -4.19 3.70
CA MET A 1 -3.90 -3.04 4.13
C MET A 1 -4.85 -2.69 3.00
N VAL A 2 -6.11 -2.34 3.26
CA VAL A 2 -7.04 -1.93 2.20
C VAL A 2 -6.85 -0.45 1.86
N LEU A 3 -6.66 -0.16 0.57
CA LEU A 3 -6.67 1.17 -0.01
C LEU A 3 -8.02 1.37 -0.72
N ALA A 4 -8.80 2.36 -0.29
CA ALA A 4 -10.10 2.62 -0.88
C ALA A 4 -9.98 3.37 -2.21
N GLU A 5 -10.95 3.21 -3.10
CA GLU A 5 -10.94 3.81 -4.45
C GLU A 5 -10.77 5.34 -4.42
N HIS A 6 -11.47 6.02 -3.50
CA HIS A 6 -11.37 7.47 -3.35
C HIS A 6 -9.95 7.95 -2.94
N GLU A 7 -9.15 7.09 -2.31
CA GLU A 7 -7.77 7.41 -1.95
C GLU A 7 -6.88 7.49 -3.20
N THR A 8 -7.22 6.74 -4.25
CA THR A 8 -6.46 6.72 -5.51
C THR A 8 -6.92 7.76 -6.52
N THR A 9 -8.22 8.13 -6.56
CA THR A 9 -8.76 9.07 -7.56
C THR A 9 -8.02 10.41 -7.61
N ARG A 10 -7.48 10.88 -6.49
CA ARG A 10 -6.69 12.14 -6.43
C ARG A 10 -5.42 12.10 -7.29
N LEU A 11 -4.87 10.91 -7.54
CA LEU A 11 -3.68 10.72 -8.38
C LEU A 11 -3.97 10.96 -9.87
N GLN A 12 -5.21 10.70 -10.31
CA GLN A 12 -5.62 10.94 -11.70
C GLN A 12 -5.50 12.42 -12.08
N HIS A 13 -5.84 13.31 -11.14
CA HIS A 13 -5.83 14.75 -11.35
C HIS A 13 -4.47 15.40 -11.07
N ALA A 14 -3.47 14.62 -10.65
CA ALA A 14 -2.13 15.13 -10.42
C ALA A 14 -1.42 15.42 -11.76
N GLY A 15 -0.74 16.56 -11.85
CA GLY A 15 0.02 16.95 -13.04
C GLY A 15 1.20 16.02 -13.35
N ALA A 16 1.69 15.26 -12.36
CA ALA A 16 2.83 14.36 -12.49
C ALA A 16 2.48 13.08 -13.30
N PRO A 17 3.22 12.74 -14.36
CA PRO A 17 3.02 11.50 -15.13
C PRO A 17 3.05 10.24 -14.26
N GLN A 18 3.92 10.19 -13.25
CA GLN A 18 4.04 9.06 -12.33
C GLN A 18 2.76 8.84 -11.52
N ALA A 19 2.08 9.91 -11.12
CA ALA A 19 0.83 9.80 -10.37
C ALA A 19 -0.28 9.18 -11.22
N ARG A 20 -0.40 9.59 -12.49
CA ARG A 20 -1.35 9.00 -13.44
C ARG A 20 -1.06 7.53 -13.70
N TRP A 21 0.22 7.18 -13.88
CA TRP A 21 0.62 5.78 -14.05
C TRP A 21 0.27 4.92 -12.83
N ILE A 22 0.53 5.40 -11.61
CA ILE A 22 0.15 4.70 -10.37
C ILE A 22 -1.37 4.54 -10.28
N ASN A 23 -2.13 5.59 -10.62
CA ASN A 23 -3.59 5.54 -10.67
C ASN A 23 -4.09 4.46 -11.63
N ASP A 24 -3.53 4.40 -12.84
CA ASP A 24 -3.94 3.41 -13.85
C ASP A 24 -3.63 1.98 -13.39
N ALA A 25 -2.47 1.75 -12.77
CA ALA A 25 -2.12 0.45 -12.19
C ALA A 25 -3.04 0.03 -11.05
N LEU A 26 -3.37 0.96 -10.15
CA LEU A 26 -4.26 0.69 -9.01
C LEU A 26 -5.72 0.50 -9.44
N ARG A 27 -6.19 1.21 -10.48
CA ARG A 27 -7.56 1.05 -11.00
C ARG A 27 -7.82 -0.40 -11.43
N PHE A 28 -6.92 -0.98 -12.23
CA PHE A 28 -7.03 -2.39 -12.63
C PHE A 28 -7.13 -3.33 -11.42
N TYR A 29 -6.32 -3.06 -10.39
CA TYR A 29 -6.26 -3.90 -9.21
C TYR A 29 -7.48 -3.77 -8.29
N ILE A 30 -8.07 -2.57 -8.21
CA ILE A 30 -9.34 -2.30 -7.52
C ILE A 30 -10.48 -3.04 -8.23
N GLU A 31 -10.57 -2.94 -9.56
CA GLU A 31 -11.58 -3.64 -10.35
C GLU A 31 -11.50 -5.16 -10.17
N PHE A 32 -10.28 -5.71 -10.15
CA PHE A 32 -10.05 -7.12 -9.85
C PHE A 32 -10.57 -7.53 -8.47
N HIS A 33 -10.23 -6.81 -7.40
CA HIS A 33 -10.67 -7.12 -6.04
C HIS A 33 -12.19 -6.99 -5.88
N LYS A 34 -12.80 -6.00 -6.55
CA LYS A 34 -14.25 -5.84 -6.57
C LYS A 34 -14.95 -7.05 -7.20
N GLN A 35 -14.41 -7.60 -8.28
CA GLN A 35 -14.99 -8.75 -8.98
C GLN A 35 -14.75 -10.08 -8.25
N GLN A 36 -13.54 -10.30 -7.71
CA GLN A 36 -13.16 -11.59 -7.13
C GLN A 36 -13.51 -11.71 -5.64
N GLU A 37 -13.45 -10.59 -4.91
CA GLU A 37 -13.54 -10.58 -3.43
C GLU A 37 -14.66 -9.67 -2.91
N GLY A 38 -15.35 -8.93 -3.79
CA GLY A 38 -16.41 -7.99 -3.39
C GLY A 38 -15.89 -6.78 -2.60
N LEU A 39 -14.58 -6.52 -2.64
CA LEU A 39 -13.93 -5.45 -1.88
C LEU A 39 -14.05 -4.10 -2.60
N ASP A 40 -14.43 -3.05 -1.86
CA ASP A 40 -14.47 -1.67 -2.37
C ASP A 40 -13.11 -0.97 -2.20
N GLY A 41 -12.15 -1.37 -3.04
CA GLY A 41 -10.76 -0.94 -2.96
C GLY A 41 -9.80 -2.06 -3.39
N CYS A 42 -8.54 -1.97 -2.98
CA CYS A 42 -7.55 -3.02 -3.22
C CYS A 42 -6.65 -3.26 -2.01
N ILE A 43 -6.09 -4.47 -1.91
CA ILE A 43 -5.19 -4.83 -0.82
C ILE A 43 -3.74 -4.52 -1.24
N VAL A 44 -3.13 -3.51 -0.62
CA VAL A 44 -1.69 -3.23 -0.80
C VAL A 44 -0.88 -3.92 0.30
N ASN A 45 -0.15 -4.98 -0.08
CA ASN A 45 0.64 -5.81 0.85
C ASN A 45 2.13 -5.45 0.82
N ASP A 46 2.70 -5.26 -0.38
CA ASP A 46 4.15 -5.08 -0.57
C ASP A 46 4.70 -3.78 0.02
N VAL A 47 3.81 -2.84 0.35
CA VAL A 47 4.17 -1.60 1.07
C VAL A 47 4.50 -1.86 2.54
N LEU A 48 4.03 -2.97 3.13
CA LEU A 48 4.17 -3.26 4.56
C LEU A 48 5.62 -3.56 4.98
N PRO A 49 6.40 -4.40 4.26
CA PRO A 49 7.81 -4.58 4.58
C PRO A 49 8.61 -3.27 4.47
N ILE A 50 8.33 -2.44 3.47
CA ILE A 50 8.98 -1.12 3.32
C ILE A 50 8.61 -0.21 4.48
N ALA A 51 7.33 -0.19 4.87
CA ALA A 51 6.88 0.59 6.02
C ALA A 51 7.56 0.16 7.32
N ALA A 52 7.77 -1.15 7.52
CA ALA A 52 8.49 -1.67 8.69
C ALA A 52 9.97 -1.29 8.70
N LEU A 53 10.63 -1.20 7.54
CA LEU A 53 12.00 -0.71 7.45
C LEU A 53 12.12 0.78 7.82
N VAL A 54 11.12 1.59 7.46
CA VAL A 54 11.11 3.04 7.74
C VAL A 54 10.59 3.36 9.14
N LYS A 55 9.57 2.65 9.60
CA LYS A 55 8.93 2.75 10.90
C LYS A 55 8.75 1.34 11.48
N PRO A 56 9.72 0.80 12.23
CA PRO A 56 9.65 -0.56 12.76
C PRO A 56 8.40 -0.86 13.60
N ALA A 57 7.84 0.15 14.26
CA ALA A 57 6.59 0.03 15.02
C ALA A 57 5.33 -0.19 14.14
N ALA A 58 5.43 -0.07 12.82
CA ALA A 58 4.31 -0.28 11.91
C ALA A 58 3.83 -1.75 11.86
N LEU A 59 4.68 -2.70 12.24
CA LEU A 59 4.35 -4.13 12.32
C LEU A 59 4.68 -4.67 13.72
N THR A 60 3.80 -5.50 14.27
CA THR A 60 4.10 -6.33 15.44
C THR A 60 4.49 -7.72 14.97
N PHE A 61 5.56 -8.27 15.54
CA PHE A 61 6.09 -9.57 15.17
C PHE A 61 6.04 -10.56 16.33
N GLU A 62 5.77 -11.81 15.99
CA GLU A 62 5.86 -12.95 16.89
C GLU A 62 6.88 -13.96 16.35
N GLU A 63 7.67 -14.56 17.23
CA GLU A 63 8.55 -15.67 16.84
C GLU A 63 7.71 -16.94 16.68
N GLN A 64 7.81 -17.55 15.50
CA GLN A 64 7.14 -18.80 15.18
C GLN A 64 8.14 -19.76 14.53
N GLN A 65 7.86 -21.06 14.62
CA GLN A 65 8.58 -22.08 13.87
C GLN A 65 7.69 -22.52 12.72
N LEU A 66 8.16 -22.30 11.49
CA LEU A 66 7.38 -22.53 10.28
C LEU A 66 8.06 -23.54 9.35
N VAL A 67 7.23 -24.28 8.64
CA VAL A 67 7.62 -25.05 7.46
C VAL A 67 6.76 -24.62 6.27
N VAL A 68 7.29 -24.83 5.07
CA VAL A 68 6.54 -24.71 3.83
C VAL A 68 6.35 -26.11 3.28
N ASP A 69 5.11 -26.46 2.95
CA ASP A 69 4.81 -27.77 2.37
C ASP A 69 5.31 -27.81 0.91
N LEU A 70 6.18 -28.79 0.61
CA LEU A 70 6.87 -28.91 -0.68
C LEU A 70 6.45 -30.15 -1.47
N ASP A 71 5.52 -30.95 -0.95
CA ASP A 71 4.98 -32.08 -1.70
C ASP A 71 4.15 -31.59 -2.90
N GLU A 72 3.75 -32.52 -3.77
CA GLU A 72 2.91 -32.22 -4.94
C GLU A 72 1.41 -32.46 -4.63
N ALA A 73 1.04 -32.48 -3.34
CA ALA A 73 -0.35 -32.64 -2.92
C ALA A 73 -1.08 -31.28 -2.90
N ASP A 74 -2.35 -31.31 -2.51
CA ASP A 74 -3.24 -30.15 -2.48
C ASP A 74 -2.75 -28.99 -1.59
N HIS A 75 -1.78 -29.23 -0.70
CA HIS A 75 -1.26 -28.25 0.25
C HIS A 75 0.10 -27.67 -0.14
N ARG A 76 0.59 -27.96 -1.34
CA ARG A 76 1.86 -27.41 -1.83
C ARG A 76 1.90 -25.88 -1.70
N GLY A 77 2.96 -25.39 -1.05
CA GLY A 77 3.20 -23.96 -0.83
C GLY A 77 2.51 -23.38 0.41
N HIS A 78 1.78 -24.18 1.18
CA HIS A 78 1.24 -23.73 2.46
C HIS A 78 2.36 -23.45 3.47
N THR A 79 2.31 -22.30 4.12
CA THR A 79 3.14 -21.98 5.26
C THR A 79 2.38 -22.35 6.53
N ARG A 80 2.91 -23.28 7.33
CA ARG A 80 2.26 -23.77 8.55
C ARG A 80 3.19 -23.75 9.76
N ILE A 81 2.61 -23.64 10.95
CA ILE A 81 3.34 -23.74 12.21
C ILE A 81 3.73 -25.20 12.44
N ASP A 82 5.00 -25.42 12.77
CA ASP A 82 5.55 -26.75 13.08
C ASP A 82 6.70 -26.62 14.10
N PRO A 83 6.71 -27.39 15.20
CA PRO A 83 7.77 -27.33 16.22
C PRO A 83 9.19 -27.63 15.70
N HIS A 84 9.29 -28.32 14.57
CA HIS A 84 10.56 -28.64 13.90
C HIS A 84 10.88 -27.66 12.76
N GLY A 85 10.05 -26.66 12.54
CA GLY A 85 10.22 -25.63 11.52
C GLY A 85 11.35 -24.63 11.81
N ALA A 86 11.66 -23.84 10.79
CA ALA A 86 12.63 -22.75 10.90
C ALA A 86 12.05 -21.64 11.79
N ARG A 87 12.86 -21.14 12.75
CA ARG A 87 12.47 -20.00 13.59
C ARG A 87 12.50 -18.71 12.77
N VAL A 88 11.35 -18.06 12.67
CA VAL A 88 11.16 -16.82 11.92
C VAL A 88 10.29 -15.84 12.70
N LYS A 89 10.43 -14.54 12.40
CA LYS A 89 9.54 -13.51 12.94
C LYS A 89 8.40 -13.26 11.96
N VAL A 90 7.18 -13.52 12.39
CA VAL A 90 5.96 -13.36 11.58
C VAL A 90 5.27 -12.08 11.99
N ALA A 91 4.95 -11.22 11.02
CA ALA A 91 4.14 -10.04 11.30
C ALA A 91 2.69 -10.48 11.59
N THR A 92 2.20 -10.26 12.82
CA THR A 92 0.85 -10.65 13.25
C THR A 92 -0.11 -9.46 13.35
N ARG A 93 0.42 -8.23 13.38
CA ARG A 93 -0.38 -7.00 13.41
C ARG A 93 0.22 -5.91 12.54
N VAL A 94 -0.65 -5.14 11.90
CA VAL A 94 -0.30 -3.93 11.13
C VAL A 94 -0.88 -2.70 11.82
N ASP A 95 -0.06 -1.70 12.11
CA ASP A 95 -0.51 -0.37 12.49
C ASP A 95 -0.73 0.49 11.23
N VAL A 96 -1.98 0.49 10.76
CA VAL A 96 -2.40 1.22 9.57
C VAL A 96 -2.20 2.74 9.71
N ALA A 97 -2.28 3.27 10.93
CA ALA A 97 -2.09 4.71 11.19
C ALA A 97 -0.62 5.13 10.97
N LEU A 98 0.33 4.22 11.13
CA LEU A 98 1.73 4.47 10.81
C LEU A 98 2.05 4.26 9.32
N VAL A 99 1.37 3.31 8.66
CA VAL A 99 1.58 2.95 7.25
C VAL A 99 0.96 3.97 6.28
N ARG A 100 -0.29 4.41 6.50
CA ARG A 100 -1.01 5.30 5.55
C ARG A 100 -0.28 6.63 5.29
N PRO A 101 0.26 7.33 6.31
CA PRO A 101 1.02 8.56 6.07
C PRO A 101 2.28 8.29 5.23
N LEU A 102 3.00 7.18 5.46
CA LEU A 102 4.18 6.84 4.66
C LEU A 102 3.83 6.61 3.19
N LEU A 103 2.74 5.87 2.92
CA LEU A 103 2.25 5.68 1.56
C LEU A 103 1.91 7.02 0.90
N SER A 104 1.23 7.89 1.63
CA SER A 104 0.84 9.21 1.15
C SER A 104 2.06 10.11 0.85
N GLU A 105 3.01 10.18 1.78
CA GLU A 105 4.21 11.02 1.70
C GLU A 105 5.24 10.54 0.66
N ARG A 106 5.33 9.22 0.42
CA ARG A 106 6.38 8.65 -0.43
C ARG A 106 5.90 8.22 -1.81
N VAL A 107 4.68 7.71 -1.91
CA VAL A 107 4.13 7.15 -3.15
C VAL A 107 3.09 8.09 -3.75
N PHE A 108 2.18 8.63 -2.93
CA PHE A 108 1.13 9.54 -3.40
C PHE A 108 1.47 11.02 -3.23
N ARG A 109 2.76 11.37 -3.10
CA ARG A 109 3.24 12.74 -2.83
C ARG A 109 2.77 13.78 -3.84
N TRP A 110 2.40 13.36 -5.04
CA TRP A 110 1.88 14.22 -6.11
C TRP A 110 0.37 14.46 -6.04
N ALA A 111 -0.36 13.74 -5.19
CA ALA A 111 -1.79 13.93 -4.95
C ALA A 111 -2.10 15.10 -3.99
N VAL A 112 -1.06 15.73 -3.44
CA VAL A 112 -1.19 16.95 -2.63
C VAL A 112 -1.43 18.12 -3.57
N HIS A 113 -2.47 18.91 -3.31
CA HIS A 113 -2.78 20.11 -4.10
C HIS A 113 -1.52 20.97 -4.29
N GLN A 114 -1.21 21.32 -5.54
CA GLN A 114 -0.48 22.57 -5.78
C GLN A 114 -1.41 23.67 -5.28
N THR A 115 -1.10 24.30 -4.14
CA THR A 115 -1.72 25.57 -3.79
C THR A 115 -1.56 26.49 -4.99
N ALA A 116 -2.68 26.94 -5.55
CA ALA A 116 -2.70 27.84 -6.69
C ALA A 116 -1.69 28.96 -6.47
N THR A 117 -0.82 29.18 -7.45
CA THR A 117 0.06 30.35 -7.49
C THR A 117 -0.82 31.58 -7.25
N PRO A 118 -0.51 32.45 -6.27
CA PRO A 118 -1.29 33.66 -6.08
C PRO A 118 -1.27 34.44 -7.41
N ILE A 119 -2.46 34.76 -7.92
CA ILE A 119 -2.60 35.67 -9.04
C ILE A 119 -2.08 37.02 -8.53
N VAL A 120 -0.85 37.38 -8.89
CA VAL A 120 -0.35 38.73 -8.69
C VAL A 120 -1.08 39.58 -9.73
N SER A 121 -2.11 40.30 -9.29
CA SER A 121 -2.73 41.36 -10.07
C SER A 121 -1.61 42.34 -10.47
N GLN A 122 -1.27 42.38 -11.76
CA GLN A 122 -0.54 43.51 -12.31
C GLN A 122 -1.49 44.70 -12.26
N GLU A 123 -1.37 45.51 -11.20
CA GLU A 123 -1.89 46.86 -11.21
C GLU A 123 -1.25 47.61 -12.38
N ALA A 124 -2.11 48.11 -13.26
CA ALA A 124 -1.75 48.96 -14.37
C ALA A 124 -1.04 50.20 -13.83
N VAL A 125 0.24 50.35 -14.20
CA VAL A 125 0.93 51.63 -14.10
C VAL A 125 0.52 52.44 -15.33
N VAL A 126 -0.21 53.52 -15.07
CA VAL A 126 -0.63 54.56 -16.01
C VAL A 126 0.55 55.48 -16.31
#